data_AF-A0A0C1II65-F1
#
_entry.id   AF-A0A0C1II65-F1
#
_cell.length_a   1.000
_cell.length_b   1.000
_cell.length_c   1.000
_cell.angle_alpha   90.00
_cell.angle_beta   90.00
_cell.angle_gamma   90.00
#
_symmetry.space_group_name_H-M   'P 1'
#
loop_
_entity.id
_entity.type
_entity.pdbx_description
1 polymer ?
#
loop_
_entity_poly.entity_id
_entity_poly.type
_entity_poly.pdbx_seq_one_letter_code
_entity_poly.pdbx_strand_id
1 'polypeptide(L)'
;MIVVTSLDASVCDTDEVFALYRTRCHIGLAFKRLKSLIHIERLPAKDPNLARAWLYSHLIFALLINTLSSNTLDSPPCGTGCQAT
;
A
#
# COMPACT_ATOMS: atom_id res chain seq x y z
N MET A 1 12.10 -17.61 11.98
CA MET A 1 10.73 -17.06 11.78
C MET A 1 9.82 -18.24 11.53
N ILE A 2 8.72 -18.36 12.26
CA ILE A 2 7.76 -19.47 12.10
C ILE A 2 6.50 -18.90 11.44
N VAL A 3 6.03 -19.55 10.38
CA VAL A 3 4.78 -19.19 9.68
C VAL A 3 3.87 -20.39 9.76
N VAL A 4 2.65 -20.19 10.26
CA VAL A 4 1.60 -21.20 10.29
C VAL A 4 0.62 -20.85 9.17
N THR A 5 0.38 -21.80 8.27
CA THR A 5 -0.49 -21.61 7.11
C THR A 5 -1.46 -22.78 7.00
N SER A 6 -2.68 -22.51 6.51
CA SER A 6 -3.66 -23.53 6.14
C SER A 6 -3.52 -23.99 4.69
N LEU A 7 -2.52 -23.46 3.97
CA LEU A 7 -2.24 -23.79 2.58
C LEU A 7 -1.53 -25.15 2.52
N ASP A 8 -1.97 -26.00 1.60
CA ASP A 8 -1.38 -27.32 1.43
C ASP A 8 0.01 -27.24 0.79
N ALA A 9 0.92 -28.11 1.22
CA ALA A 9 2.31 -28.13 0.77
C ALA A 9 2.44 -28.52 -0.72
N SER A 10 1.40 -29.11 -1.31
CA SER A 10 1.35 -29.43 -2.74
C SER A 10 0.97 -28.23 -3.62
N VAL A 11 0.37 -27.18 -3.04
CA VAL A 11 -0.19 -26.04 -3.77
C VAL A 11 0.79 -24.87 -3.85
N CYS A 12 1.69 -24.74 -2.89
CA CYS A 12 2.54 -23.57 -2.76
C CYS A 12 3.87 -23.94 -2.11
N ASP A 13 4.98 -23.54 -2.72
CA ASP A 13 6.29 -23.81 -2.17
C ASP A 13 6.56 -22.94 -0.93
N THR A 14 7.50 -23.38 -0.09
CA THR A 14 7.88 -22.69 1.14
C THR A 14 8.27 -21.23 0.87
N ASP A 15 9.01 -20.98 -0.20
CA ASP A 15 9.43 -19.63 -0.60
C ASP A 15 8.26 -18.74 -1.03
N GLU A 16 7.25 -19.31 -1.68
CA GLU A 16 6.03 -18.58 -2.07
C GLU A 16 5.18 -18.22 -0.84
N VAL A 17 5.07 -19.13 0.14
CA VAL A 17 4.40 -18.85 1.42
C VAL A 17 5.11 -17.71 2.15
N PHE A 18 6.44 -17.69 2.15
CA PHE A 18 7.21 -16.58 2.73
C PHE A 18 7.05 -15.28 1.92
N ALA A 19 7.01 -15.35 0.58
CA ALA A 19 6.75 -14.19 -0.26
C ALA A 19 5.36 -13.60 0.02
N LEU A 20 4.33 -14.43 0.14
CA LEU A 20 2.98 -14.03 0.52
C LEU A 20 2.96 -13.41 1.92
N TYR A 21 3.70 -13.99 2.86
CA TYR A 21 3.80 -13.44 4.21
C TYR A 21 4.53 -12.07 4.24
N ARG A 22 5.48 -11.81 3.32
CA ARG A 22 6.10 -10.49 3.17
C ARG A 22 5.07 -9.43 2.75
N THR A 23 4.03 -9.80 2.01
CA THR A 23 2.92 -8.89 1.66
C THR A 23 2.20 -8.34 2.88
N ARG A 24 2.20 -9.05 4.01
CA ARG A 24 1.71 -8.52 5.31
C ARG A 24 2.44 -7.25 5.72
N CYS A 25 3.76 -7.21 5.53
CA CYS A 25 4.57 -6.03 5.86
C CYS A 25 4.31 -4.88 4.89
N HIS A 26 4.01 -5.16 3.62
CA HIS A 26 3.60 -4.13 2.66
C HIS A 26 2.31 -3.43 3.08
N ILE A 27 1.35 -4.16 3.66
CA ILE A 27 0.13 -3.57 4.21
C ILE A 27 0.49 -2.58 5.35
N GLY A 28 1.38 -2.97 6.26
CA GLY A 28 1.87 -2.08 7.32
C GLY A 28 2.57 -0.83 6.80
N LEU A 29 3.39 -0.96 5.76
CA LEU A 29 4.05 0.18 5.11
C LEU A 29 3.06 1.08 4.39
N ALA A 30 2.03 0.53 3.75
CA ALA A 30 0.95 1.28 3.15
C ALA A 30 0.21 2.11 4.20
N PHE A 31 -0.12 1.54 5.37
CA PHE A 31 -0.71 2.28 6.49
C PHE A 31 0.24 3.34 7.07
N LYS A 32 1.56 3.09 7.07
CA LYS A 32 2.53 4.10 7.51
C LYS A 32 2.60 5.28 6.55
N ARG A 33 2.65 5.02 5.24
CA ARG A 33 2.59 6.04 4.18
C ARG A 33 1.28 6.81 4.24
N LEU A 34 0.17 6.10 4.45
CA LEU A 34 -1.15 6.67 4.65
C LEU A 34 -1.15 7.69 5.79
N LYS A 35 -0.72 7.30 6.99
CA LYS A 35 -0.65 8.22 8.14
C LYS A 35 0.24 9.44 7.87
N SER A 36 1.33 9.27 7.10
CA SER A 36 2.21 10.37 6.71
C SER A 36 1.58 11.34 5.71
N LEU A 37 0.80 10.85 4.73
CA LEU A 37 0.24 11.67 3.65
C LEU A 37 -0.98 12.49 4.08
N ILE A 38 -1.80 11.92 4.97
CA ILE A 38 -3.13 12.48 5.28
C ILE A 38 -3.33 12.76 6.78
N HIS A 39 -2.28 12.67 7.59
CA HIS A 39 -2.26 13.03 9.01
C HIS A 39 -3.50 12.58 9.79
N ILE A 40 -3.88 11.31 9.63
CA ILE A 40 -5.08 10.69 10.24
C ILE A 40 -5.10 10.77 11.78
N GLU A 41 -3.99 11.10 12.43
CA GLU A 41 -3.80 11.02 13.88
C GLU A 41 -4.74 11.92 14.70
N ARG A 42 -5.40 12.89 14.06
CA ARG A 42 -6.31 13.81 14.74
C ARG A 42 -7.74 13.62 14.25
N LEU A 43 -8.37 12.51 14.64
CA LEU A 43 -9.78 12.26 14.37
C LEU A 43 -10.63 13.35 15.06
N PRO A 44 -11.29 14.24 14.31
CA PRO A 44 -12.01 15.38 14.90
C PRO A 44 -13.42 15.01 15.38
N ALA A 45 -13.92 13.82 14.99
CA ALA A 45 -15.29 13.39 15.22
C ALA A 45 -15.44 12.58 16.52
N LYS A 46 -16.25 13.09 17.45
CA LYS A 46 -16.70 12.35 18.64
C LYS A 46 -17.85 11.38 18.35
N ASP A 47 -18.60 11.62 17.27
CA ASP A 47 -19.69 10.75 16.83
C ASP A 47 -19.15 9.56 16.03
N PRO A 48 -19.57 8.31 16.32
CA PRO A 48 -19.05 7.11 15.67
C PRO A 48 -19.47 6.95 14.20
N ASN A 49 -20.57 7.57 13.75
CA ASN A 49 -20.93 7.59 12.33
C ASN A 49 -20.05 8.58 11.57
N LEU A 50 -19.84 9.77 12.12
CA LEU A 50 -18.98 10.79 11.54
C LEU A 50 -17.52 10.33 11.52
N ALA A 51 -17.05 9.63 12.56
CA ALA A 51 -15.72 9.03 12.59
C ALA A 51 -15.52 7.99 11.49
N ARG A 52 -16.53 7.14 11.25
CA ARG A 52 -16.50 6.14 10.16
C ARG A 52 -16.50 6.80 8.79
N ALA A 53 -17.38 7.77 8.55
CA ALA A 53 -17.41 8.51 7.30
C ALA A 53 -16.06 9.20 7.03
N TRP A 54 -15.49 9.85 8.05
CA TRP A 54 -14.19 10.50 7.96
C TRP A 54 -13.07 9.50 7.64
N LEU A 55 -13.03 8.36 8.33
CA LEU A 55 -12.05 7.30 8.08
C LEU A 55 -12.17 6.74 6.65
N TYR A 56 -13.38 6.45 6.19
CA TYR A 56 -13.61 5.93 4.84
C TYR A 56 -13.22 6.93 3.76
N SER A 57 -13.56 8.22 3.92
CA SER A 57 -13.13 9.26 2.98
C SER A 57 -11.61 9.34 2.87
N HIS A 58 -10.91 9.25 4.00
CA HIS A 58 -9.45 9.28 4.05
C HIS A 58 -8.81 8.02 3.45
N LEU A 59 -9.41 6.84 3.65
CA LEU A 59 -8.98 5.60 3.03
C LEU A 59 -9.11 5.66 1.49
N ILE A 60 -10.27 6.12 0.99
CA ILE A 60 -10.52 6.27 -0.45
C ILE A 60 -9.54 7.27 -1.05
N PHE A 61 -9.35 8.42 -0.41
CA PHE A 61 -8.45 9.47 -0.90
C PHE A 61 -7.02 8.96 -1.04
N ALA A 62 -6.54 8.20 -0.06
CA ALA A 62 -5.19 7.67 -0.13
C ALA A 62 -5.01 6.48 -1.06
N LEU A 63 -6.03 5.65 -1.26
CA LEU A 63 -6.03 4.68 -2.35
C LEU A 63 -5.92 5.39 -3.70
N LEU A 64 -6.63 6.51 -3.88
CA LEU A 64 -6.54 7.35 -5.07
C LEU A 64 -5.12 7.89 -5.27
N ILE A 65 -4.52 8.48 -4.23
CA ILE A 65 -3.13 8.99 -4.26
C ILE A 65 -2.16 7.86 -4.58
N ASN A 66 -2.30 6.70 -3.94
CA ASN A 66 -1.41 5.57 -4.18
C ASN A 66 -1.49 5.08 -5.63
N THR A 67 -2.70 4.97 -6.20
CA THR A 67 -2.91 4.61 -7.60
C THR A 67 -2.37 5.67 -8.56
N LEU A 68 -2.58 6.96 -8.27
CA LEU A 68 -2.02 8.03 -9.11
C LEU A 68 -0.49 8.04 -9.05
N SER A 69 0.09 7.86 -7.86
CA SER A 69 1.54 7.81 -7.66
C SER A 69 2.19 6.60 -8.34
N SER A 70 1.54 5.43 -8.32
CA SER A 70 2.07 4.26 -9.04
C SER A 70 2.06 4.50 -10.55
N ASN A 71 0.99 5.08 -11.11
CA ASN A 71 0.93 5.40 -12.55
C ASN A 71 1.99 6.42 -13.00
N THR A 72 2.38 7.36 -12.13
CA THR A 72 3.44 8.34 -12.47
C THR A 72 4.85 7.75 -12.49
N LEU A 73 5.09 6.65 -11.76
CA LEU A 73 6.37 5.96 -11.72
C LEU A 73 6.58 5.00 -12.91
N ASP A 74 5.51 4.64 -13.62
CA ASP A 74 5.55 3.87 -14.87
C ASP A 74 5.79 4.75 -16.11
N SER A 75 5.87 6.08 -15.94
CA SER A 75 6.35 6.95 -17.02
C SER A 75 7.86 6.76 -17.18
N PRO A 76 8.36 6.42 -18.38
CA PRO A 76 9.78 6.21 -18.60
C PRO A 76 10.53 7.50 -18.19
N PRO A 77 11.67 7.41 -17.48
CA PRO A 77 12.49 8.58 -17.26
C PRO A 77 12.85 9.09 -18.64
N CYS A 78 12.39 10.29 -18.99
CA CYS A 78 12.63 10.89 -20.29
C CYS A 78 14.14 10.95 -20.51
N GLY A 79 14.65 10.00 -21.30
CA GLY A 79 16.02 9.96 -21.75
C GLY A 79 16.16 10.87 -22.97
N THR A 80 16.08 12.18 -22.77
CA THR A 80 16.67 13.13 -23.73
C THR A 80 18.17 13.16 -23.50
N GLY A 81 18.88 12.29 -24.20
CA GLY A 81 20.34 12.29 -24.30
C GLY A 81 20.74 11.93 -25.73
N CYS A 82 20.98 12.96 -26.53
CA CYS A 82 21.54 12.97 -27.87
C CYS A 82 22.46 11.78 -28.19
N GLN A 83 22.19 11.07 -29.31
CA GLN A 83 23.26 10.43 -30.05
C GLN A 83 23.58 11.30 -31.27
N ALA A 84 24.77 11.90 -31.23
CA ALA A 84 25.44 12.49 -32.37
C ALA A 84 26.32 11.42 -33.02
N THR A 85 26.03 11.11 -34.28
CA THR A 85 27.00 10.67 -35.31
C THR A 85 26.40 10.94 -36.67
#